data_AF-A0A534TVL7-F1
#
_entry.id   AF-A0A534TVL7-F1
#
_cell.length_a   1.000
_cell.length_b   1.000
_cell.length_c   1.000
_cell.angle_alpha   90.00
_cell.angle_beta   90.00
_cell.angle_gamma   90.00
#
_symmetry.space_group_name_H-M   'P 1'
#
loop_
_entity.id
_entity.type
_entity.pdbx_description
1 polymer ?
#
loop_
_entity_poly.entity_id
_entity_poly.type
_entity_poly.pdbx_seq_one_letter_code
_entity_poly.pdbx_strand_id
1 'polypeptide(L)'
;MALRVGLISDTHGVLHPAVARVFARVDHILHTGDIGSAAVLAELTRLAPVTAISGNADGPPLSRLPRARCVELGGIRILLVHHGFVHARPTAELAAGLRRYRPTVAVFGHSHVAFVTRRLGILLVNPGGGGRRRFRLPRSVAVLTIGVRDVRARVTVLDTRAAVRREMPAAPAPRTAGPDRGCRGRRTPSRRASSRARGGG
;
A
#
# COMPACT_ATOMS: atom_id res chain seq x y z
N MET A 1 -29.11 -2.81 -7.52
CA MET A 1 -27.73 -2.27 -7.65
C MET A 1 -26.81 -3.10 -6.76
N ALA A 2 -25.51 -3.19 -7.09
CA ALA A 2 -24.52 -3.91 -6.28
C ALA A 2 -23.66 -2.92 -5.50
N LEU A 3 -23.46 -3.17 -4.20
CA LEU A 3 -22.62 -2.35 -3.32
C LEU A 3 -21.15 -2.73 -3.52
N ARG A 4 -20.26 -1.75 -3.59
CA ARG A 4 -18.82 -1.93 -3.81
C ARG A 4 -18.06 -1.42 -2.60
N VAL A 5 -17.25 -2.28 -2.00
CA VAL A 5 -16.46 -1.96 -0.80
C VAL A 5 -14.98 -2.09 -1.13
N GLY A 6 -14.23 -1.00 -0.96
CA GLY A 6 -12.76 -1.01 -1.07
C GLY A 6 -12.15 -1.69 0.15
N LEU A 7 -11.22 -2.61 -0.06
CA LEU A 7 -10.50 -3.32 0.99
C LEU A 7 -9.02 -2.98 0.89
N ILE A 8 -8.45 -2.48 1.98
CA ILE A 8 -7.04 -2.06 2.05
C ILE A 8 -6.43 -2.44 3.41
N SER A 9 -5.12 -2.66 3.42
CA SER A 9 -4.36 -2.99 4.62
C SER A 9 -2.92 -2.50 4.49
N ASP A 10 -2.20 -2.47 5.63
CA ASP A 10 -0.75 -2.36 5.70
C ASP A 10 -0.19 -1.18 4.86
N THR A 11 -0.79 0.01 5.04
CA THR A 11 -0.39 1.23 4.33
C THR A 11 0.89 1.84 4.91
N HIS A 12 1.15 1.66 6.21
CA HIS A 12 2.35 2.14 6.91
C HIS A 12 2.67 3.62 6.61
N GLY A 13 1.64 4.46 6.68
CA GLY A 13 1.73 5.90 6.56
C GLY A 13 1.82 6.43 5.12
N VAL A 14 1.77 5.57 4.10
CA VAL A 14 1.75 5.97 2.70
C VAL A 14 0.60 5.30 1.98
N LEU A 15 -0.25 6.07 1.32
CA LEU A 15 -1.28 5.54 0.44
C LEU A 15 -0.75 5.49 -0.99
N HIS A 16 -0.84 4.35 -1.65
CA HIS A 16 -0.41 4.26 -3.05
C HIS A 16 -1.35 5.09 -3.96
N PRO A 17 -0.83 5.96 -4.85
CA PRO A 17 -1.64 6.88 -5.67
C PRO A 17 -2.70 6.17 -6.55
N ALA A 18 -2.34 5.03 -7.15
CA ALA A 18 -3.29 4.21 -7.90
C ALA A 18 -4.53 3.73 -7.11
N VAL A 19 -4.54 3.79 -5.77
CA VAL A 19 -5.72 3.45 -4.95
C VAL A 19 -6.91 4.35 -5.29
N ALA A 20 -6.69 5.65 -5.50
CA ALA A 20 -7.77 6.58 -5.86
C ALA A 20 -8.52 6.13 -7.13
N ARG A 21 -7.80 5.61 -8.12
CA ARG A 21 -8.39 5.06 -9.35
C ARG A 21 -9.15 3.75 -9.10
N VAL A 22 -8.61 2.85 -8.28
CA VAL A 22 -9.28 1.57 -7.98
C VAL A 22 -10.54 1.78 -7.14
N PHE A 23 -10.51 2.76 -6.23
CA PHE A 23 -11.59 3.09 -5.31
C PHE A 23 -12.52 4.20 -5.80
N ALA A 24 -12.36 4.71 -7.03
CA ALA A 24 -13.17 5.81 -7.55
C ALA A 24 -14.70 5.57 -7.58
N ARG A 25 -15.15 4.32 -7.42
CA ARG A 25 -16.58 3.93 -7.44
C ARG A 25 -16.90 2.94 -6.33
N VAL A 26 -16.21 3.02 -5.19
CA VAL A 26 -16.58 2.25 -4.00
C VAL A 26 -17.48 3.11 -3.12
N ASP A 27 -18.45 2.47 -2.50
CA ASP A 27 -19.43 3.10 -1.63
C ASP A 27 -18.93 3.16 -0.17
N HIS A 28 -17.97 2.31 0.19
CA HIS A 28 -17.35 2.25 1.52
C HIS A 28 -15.92 1.71 1.42
N ILE A 29 -15.05 2.06 2.37
CA ILE A 29 -13.67 1.54 2.47
C ILE A 29 -13.45 0.89 3.83
N LEU A 30 -12.86 -0.30 3.83
CA LEU A 30 -12.47 -1.06 5.01
C LEU A 30 -10.94 -1.14 5.08
N HIS A 31 -10.35 -0.60 6.16
CA HIS A 31 -8.91 -0.69 6.43
C HIS A 31 -8.63 -1.67 7.58
N THR A 32 -7.88 -2.74 7.30
CA THR A 32 -7.60 -3.80 8.29
C THR A 32 -6.36 -3.54 9.16
N GLY A 33 -6.05 -2.29 9.49
CA GLY A 33 -4.91 -1.94 10.36
C GLY A 33 -3.55 -1.82 9.67
N ASP A 34 -2.54 -1.50 10.47
CA ASP A 34 -1.18 -1.10 10.06
C ASP A 34 -1.23 0.12 9.12
N ILE A 35 -2.01 1.12 9.58
CA ILE A 35 -2.31 2.36 8.89
C ILE A 35 -1.10 3.30 8.89
N GLY A 36 -0.40 3.38 10.02
CA GLY A 36 0.82 4.19 10.23
C GLY A 36 0.62 5.71 10.35
N SER A 37 -0.40 6.31 9.74
CA SER A 37 -0.69 7.75 9.89
C SER A 37 -2.18 8.08 9.75
N ALA A 38 -2.68 8.97 10.61
CA ALA A 38 -4.05 9.49 10.50
C ALA A 38 -4.30 10.24 9.18
N ALA A 39 -3.23 10.75 8.54
CA ALA A 39 -3.32 11.36 7.22
C ALA A 39 -3.88 10.35 6.20
N VAL A 40 -3.44 9.08 6.23
CA VAL A 40 -3.92 8.04 5.30
C VAL A 40 -5.43 7.84 5.43
N LEU A 41 -5.98 7.85 6.65
CA LEU A 41 -7.43 7.77 6.86
C LEU A 41 -8.14 9.00 6.29
N ALA A 42 -7.57 10.19 6.47
CA ALA A 42 -8.12 11.41 5.89
C ALA A 42 -8.11 11.36 4.35
N GLU A 43 -7.05 10.82 3.72
CA GLU A 43 -7.01 10.64 2.27
C GLU A 43 -8.06 9.66 1.77
N LEU A 44 -8.22 8.50 2.43
CA LEU A 44 -9.23 7.51 2.08
C LEU A 44 -10.66 8.05 2.28
N THR A 45 -10.88 8.85 3.31
CA THR A 45 -12.20 9.45 3.61
C THR A 45 -12.65 10.42 2.53
N ARG A 46 -11.71 11.03 1.79
CA ARG A 46 -12.05 11.84 0.60
C ARG A 46 -12.59 11.02 -0.56
N LEU A 47 -12.36 9.71 -0.58
CA LEU A 47 -12.83 8.80 -1.64
C LEU A 47 -14.20 8.21 -1.30
N ALA A 48 -14.37 7.72 -0.06
CA ALA A 48 -15.61 7.13 0.44
C ALA A 48 -15.57 7.04 1.97
N PRO A 49 -16.71 6.82 2.67
CA PRO A 49 -16.73 6.54 4.10
C PRO A 49 -15.78 5.40 4.50
N VAL A 50 -15.03 5.57 5.59
CA VAL A 50 -13.99 4.62 6.03
C VAL A 50 -14.36 3.98 7.35
N THR A 51 -14.27 2.65 7.42
CA THR A 51 -14.18 1.90 8.67
C THR A 51 -12.77 1.32 8.79
N ALA A 52 -12.10 1.63 9.90
CA ALA A 52 -10.76 1.12 10.18
C ALA A 52 -10.70 0.39 11.52
N ILE A 53 -9.77 -0.55 11.61
CA ILE A 53 -9.32 -1.19 12.85
C ILE A 53 -7.83 -0.87 13.05
N SER A 54 -7.33 -1.02 14.28
CA SER A 54 -5.90 -0.89 14.58
C SER A 54 -5.15 -2.16 14.17
N GLY A 55 -3.97 -2.00 13.58
CA GLY A 55 -2.99 -3.07 13.42
C GLY A 55 -2.00 -3.13 14.58
N ASN A 56 -0.96 -3.96 14.44
CA ASN A 56 0.06 -4.15 15.47
C ASN A 56 1.14 -3.06 15.46
N ALA A 57 1.34 -2.38 14.32
CA ALA A 57 2.33 -1.31 14.16
C ALA A 57 1.73 0.09 14.38
N ASP A 58 0.43 0.18 14.64
CA ASP A 58 -0.27 1.45 14.85
C ASP A 58 -0.05 1.96 16.28
N GLY A 59 0.59 3.13 16.40
CA GLY A 59 0.70 3.88 17.65
C GLY A 59 -0.48 4.83 17.88
N PRO A 60 -0.54 5.54 19.03
CA PRO A 60 -1.56 6.56 19.25
C PRO A 60 -1.51 7.67 18.18
N PRO A 61 -2.66 8.19 17.69
CA PRO A 61 -4.01 7.88 18.15
C PRO A 61 -4.62 6.63 17.52
N LEU A 62 -3.99 6.03 16.52
CA LEU A 62 -4.53 4.91 15.72
C LEU A 62 -4.71 3.64 16.56
N SER A 63 -3.86 3.43 17.56
CA SER A 63 -4.00 2.33 18.53
C SER A 63 -5.29 2.37 19.36
N ARG A 64 -6.01 3.50 19.37
CA ARG A 64 -7.33 3.63 20.02
C ARG A 64 -8.47 3.08 19.18
N LEU A 65 -8.23 2.79 17.90
CA LEU A 65 -9.20 2.10 17.05
C LEU A 65 -9.41 0.66 17.57
N PRO A 66 -10.60 0.07 17.38
CA PRO A 66 -10.85 -1.30 17.77
C PRO A 66 -9.89 -2.26 17.03
N ARG A 67 -9.46 -3.34 17.68
CA ARG A 67 -8.58 -4.36 17.06
C ARG A 67 -9.33 -5.29 16.08
N ALA A 68 -10.61 -5.48 16.33
CA ALA A 68 -11.53 -6.18 15.46
C ALA A 68 -12.86 -5.44 15.38
N ARG A 69 -13.52 -5.51 14.23
CA ARG A 69 -14.84 -4.90 14.03
C ARG A 69 -15.67 -5.72 13.08
N CYS A 70 -16.93 -5.98 13.43
CA CYS A 70 -17.91 -6.47 12.48
C CYS A 70 -18.76 -5.30 12.01
N VAL A 71 -18.95 -5.17 10.69
CA VAL A 71 -19.86 -4.19 10.09
C VAL A 71 -20.92 -4.91 9.26
N GLU A 72 -22.05 -4.26 9.07
CA GLU A 72 -23.08 -4.70 8.15
C GLU A 72 -23.15 -3.74 6.97
N LEU A 73 -22.94 -4.26 5.76
CA LEU A 73 -22.96 -3.50 4.52
C LEU A 73 -23.67 -4.33 3.46
N GLY A 74 -24.67 -3.74 2.77
CA GLY A 74 -25.42 -4.45 1.74
C GLY A 74 -26.14 -5.71 2.25
N GLY A 75 -26.58 -5.71 3.51
CA GLY A 75 -27.28 -6.83 4.15
C GLY A 75 -26.39 -8.02 4.53
N ILE A 76 -25.06 -7.89 4.45
CA ILE A 76 -24.12 -8.93 4.88
C ILE A 76 -23.21 -8.45 6.00
N ARG A 77 -22.80 -9.39 6.86
CA ARG A 77 -21.82 -9.14 7.92
C ARG A 77 -20.40 -9.34 7.39
N ILE A 78 -19.56 -8.35 7.62
CA ILE A 78 -18.14 -8.33 7.25
C ILE A 78 -17.32 -8.15 8.52
N LEU A 79 -16.50 -9.15 8.84
CA LEU A 79 -15.57 -9.12 9.96
C LEU A 79 -14.21 -8.57 9.51
N LEU A 80 -13.70 -7.57 10.20
CA LEU A 80 -12.34 -7.06 10.06
C LEU A 80 -11.52 -7.52 11.28
N VAL A 81 -10.36 -8.09 11.01
CA VAL A 81 -9.31 -8.38 12.00
C VAL A 81 -7.96 -8.09 11.35
N HIS A 82 -6.94 -7.64 12.08
CA HIS A 82 -5.65 -7.38 11.45
C HIS A 82 -4.91 -8.71 11.17
N HIS A 83 -4.81 -9.58 12.19
CA HIS A 83 -4.12 -10.88 12.06
C HIS A 83 -5.13 -11.99 11.77
N GLY A 84 -5.12 -12.50 10.54
CA GLY A 84 -6.04 -13.58 10.13
C GLY A 84 -5.56 -14.98 10.53
N PHE A 85 -4.38 -15.38 10.05
CA PHE A 85 -3.87 -16.75 10.18
C PHE A 85 -2.40 -16.79 10.56
N VAL A 86 -2.02 -17.79 11.34
CA VAL A 86 -0.64 -18.16 11.68
C VAL A 86 -0.48 -19.65 11.40
N HIS A 87 0.49 -20.03 10.57
CA HIS A 87 0.70 -21.43 10.15
C HIS A 87 -0.60 -22.16 9.70
N ALA A 88 -1.38 -21.50 8.85
CA ALA A 88 -2.68 -21.97 8.35
C ALA A 88 -3.79 -22.18 9.42
N ARG A 89 -3.56 -21.78 10.66
CA ARG A 89 -4.58 -21.78 11.72
C ARG A 89 -5.11 -20.37 11.95
N PRO A 90 -6.43 -20.20 12.16
CA PRO A 90 -6.98 -18.88 12.46
C PRO A 90 -6.44 -18.39 13.80
N THR A 91 -6.19 -17.08 13.91
CA THR A 91 -5.84 -16.46 15.19
C THR A 91 -7.02 -16.54 16.17
N ALA A 92 -6.75 -16.33 17.46
CA ALA A 92 -7.79 -16.28 18.49
C ALA A 92 -8.85 -15.21 18.17
N GLU A 93 -8.41 -14.04 17.68
CA GLU A 93 -9.27 -12.92 17.31
C GLU A 93 -10.16 -13.26 16.11
N LEU A 94 -9.59 -13.84 15.03
CA LEU A 94 -10.39 -14.32 13.90
C LEU A 94 -11.37 -15.40 14.34
N ALA A 95 -10.92 -16.43 15.06
CA ALA A 95 -11.76 -17.54 15.49
C ALA A 95 -12.91 -17.08 16.40
N ALA A 96 -12.65 -16.17 17.34
CA ALA A 96 -13.67 -15.58 18.20
C ALA A 96 -14.69 -14.76 17.38
N GLY A 97 -14.21 -13.92 16.46
CA GLY A 97 -15.07 -13.13 15.58
C GLY A 97 -15.94 -14.00 14.66
N LEU A 98 -15.38 -15.06 14.07
CA LEU A 98 -16.13 -16.01 13.24
C LEU A 98 -17.24 -16.70 14.04
N ARG A 99 -16.97 -17.15 15.27
CA ARG A 99 -17.98 -17.78 16.15
C ARG A 99 -19.06 -16.79 16.58
N ARG A 100 -18.66 -15.58 17.00
CA ARG A 100 -19.56 -14.56 17.56
C ARG A 100 -20.47 -13.97 16.49
N TYR A 101 -19.89 -13.59 15.35
CA TYR A 101 -20.61 -12.80 14.34
C TYR A 101 -21.06 -13.59 13.14
N ARG A 102 -20.61 -14.85 12.96
CA ARG A 102 -20.96 -15.70 11.79
C ARG A 102 -20.99 -14.92 10.46
N PRO A 103 -19.89 -14.22 10.10
CA PRO A 103 -19.89 -13.28 9.00
C PRO A 103 -19.94 -14.00 7.65
N THR A 104 -20.43 -13.31 6.62
CA THR A 104 -20.38 -13.79 5.23
C THR A 104 -18.98 -13.58 4.65
N VAL A 105 -18.27 -12.55 5.12
CA VAL A 105 -16.93 -12.17 4.67
C VAL A 105 -16.04 -11.89 5.89
N ALA A 106 -14.80 -12.38 5.88
CA ALA A 106 -13.78 -11.95 6.83
C ALA A 106 -12.57 -11.37 6.08
N VAL A 107 -12.18 -10.17 6.45
CA VAL A 107 -11.08 -9.42 5.84
C VAL A 107 -9.95 -9.27 6.87
N PHE A 108 -8.73 -9.55 6.43
CA PHE A 108 -7.54 -9.47 7.28
C PHE A 108 -6.29 -9.00 6.52
N GLY A 109 -5.24 -8.62 7.26
CA GLY A 109 -4.00 -8.05 6.73
C GLY A 109 -2.75 -8.77 7.22
N HIS A 110 -1.74 -7.99 7.61
CA HIS A 110 -0.49 -8.39 8.28
C HIS A 110 0.53 -9.11 7.40
N SER A 111 0.12 -10.12 6.62
CA SER A 111 1.07 -10.90 5.80
C SER A 111 1.55 -10.16 4.55
N HIS A 112 0.86 -9.08 4.14
CA HIS A 112 1.00 -8.41 2.84
C HIS A 112 0.74 -9.31 1.60
N VAL A 113 0.37 -10.58 1.79
CA VAL A 113 0.11 -11.52 0.70
C VAL A 113 -1.38 -11.49 0.37
N ALA A 114 -1.70 -10.95 -0.81
CA ALA A 114 -3.07 -10.92 -1.28
C ALA A 114 -3.64 -12.33 -1.46
N PHE A 115 -4.86 -12.53 -0.98
CA PHE A 115 -5.48 -13.84 -0.88
C PHE A 115 -7.00 -13.72 -0.92
N VAL A 116 -7.65 -14.59 -1.68
CA VAL A 116 -9.12 -14.71 -1.69
C VAL A 116 -9.46 -16.20 -1.72
N THR A 117 -10.22 -16.67 -0.75
CA THR A 117 -10.75 -18.04 -0.76
C THR A 117 -12.13 -18.11 -0.14
N ARG A 118 -12.90 -19.14 -0.46
CA ARG A 118 -14.11 -19.49 0.28
C ARG A 118 -13.86 -20.75 1.08
N ARG A 119 -14.12 -20.70 2.40
CA ARG A 119 -14.09 -21.88 3.26
C ARG A 119 -15.28 -21.86 4.21
N LEU A 120 -15.96 -23.01 4.31
CA LEU A 120 -17.14 -23.19 5.19
C LEU A 120 -18.20 -22.09 4.99
N GLY A 121 -18.45 -21.69 3.73
CA GLY A 121 -19.42 -20.64 3.38
C GLY A 121 -18.93 -19.20 3.54
N ILE A 122 -17.76 -18.97 4.15
CA ILE A 122 -17.21 -17.64 4.44
C ILE A 122 -16.20 -17.25 3.36
N LEU A 123 -16.32 -16.04 2.81
CA LEU A 123 -15.33 -15.45 1.92
C LEU A 123 -14.21 -14.81 2.75
N LEU A 124 -13.02 -15.39 2.69
CA LEU A 124 -11.82 -14.91 3.36
C LEU A 124 -11.00 -14.06 2.39
N VAL A 125 -10.65 -12.84 2.80
CA VAL A 125 -9.94 -11.89 1.95
C VAL A 125 -8.76 -11.26 2.69
N ASN A 126 -7.58 -11.31 2.09
CA ASN A 126 -6.47 -10.42 2.40
C ASN A 126 -6.22 -9.53 1.17
N PRO A 127 -6.37 -8.19 1.28
CA PRO A 127 -6.18 -7.30 0.13
C PRO A 127 -4.70 -7.15 -0.28
N GLY A 128 -3.76 -7.61 0.56
CA GLY A 128 -2.33 -7.33 0.43
C GLY A 128 -1.93 -5.99 1.06
N GLY A 129 -0.73 -5.50 0.72
CA GLY A 129 -0.23 -4.21 1.20
C GLY A 129 -0.54 -3.05 0.25
N GLY A 130 -1.29 -2.05 0.72
CA GLY A 130 -1.73 -0.90 -0.07
C GLY A 130 -0.81 0.33 -0.04
N GLY A 131 0.32 0.27 0.68
CA GLY A 131 1.18 1.42 0.91
C GLY A 131 2.64 1.25 0.47
N ARG A 132 3.58 1.42 1.41
CA ARG A 132 5.01 1.21 1.11
C ARG A 132 5.25 -0.23 0.67
N ARG A 133 6.11 -0.41 -0.34
CA ARG A 133 6.50 -1.77 -0.74
C ARG A 133 7.31 -2.37 0.40
N ARG A 134 6.78 -3.44 0.98
CA ARG A 134 7.45 -4.23 2.00
C ARG A 134 7.79 -5.58 1.39
N PHE A 135 9.01 -6.05 1.63
CA PHE A 135 9.53 -7.28 1.02
C PHE A 135 9.60 -7.18 -0.52
N ARG A 136 9.69 -8.33 -1.20
CA ARG A 136 9.60 -8.44 -2.66
C ARG A 136 8.17 -8.58 -3.18
N LEU A 137 7.16 -8.43 -2.30
CA LEU A 137 5.76 -8.65 -2.63
C LEU A 137 5.17 -7.49 -3.45
N PRO A 138 4.21 -7.78 -4.35
CA PRO A 138 3.47 -6.75 -5.08
C PRO A 138 2.48 -6.02 -4.16
N ARG A 139 2.41 -4.71 -4.29
CA ARG A 139 1.40 -3.88 -3.64
C ARG A 139 0.05 -4.13 -4.26
N SER A 140 -0.98 -4.24 -3.42
CA SER A 140 -2.32 -4.59 -3.87
C SER A 140 -3.39 -4.07 -2.93
N VAL A 141 -4.59 -3.96 -3.47
CA VAL A 141 -5.84 -3.73 -2.75
C VAL A 141 -6.89 -4.68 -3.31
N ALA A 142 -8.04 -4.80 -2.64
CA ALA A 142 -9.18 -5.53 -3.20
C ALA A 142 -10.44 -4.67 -3.27
N VAL A 143 -11.35 -5.05 -4.15
CA VAL A 143 -12.73 -4.55 -4.17
C VAL A 143 -13.66 -5.73 -3.94
N LEU A 144 -14.49 -5.61 -2.92
CA LEU A 144 -15.60 -6.52 -2.63
C LEU A 144 -16.85 -5.98 -3.31
N THR A 145 -17.50 -6.80 -4.13
CA THR A 145 -18.79 -6.52 -4.73
C THR A 145 -19.84 -7.38 -4.05
N ILE A 146 -20.88 -6.73 -3.53
CA ILE A 146 -22.02 -7.33 -2.85
C ILE A 146 -23.23 -7.13 -3.76
N GLY A 147 -23.58 -8.19 -4.50
CA GLY A 147 -24.77 -8.25 -5.33
C GLY A 147 -25.95 -8.87 -4.58
N VAL A 148 -27.10 -8.94 -5.25
CA VAL A 148 -28.34 -9.49 -4.67
C VAL A 148 -28.22 -10.99 -4.35
N ARG A 149 -27.45 -11.73 -5.15
CA ARG A 149 -27.33 -13.20 -5.04
C ARG A 149 -25.89 -13.67 -4.83
N ASP A 150 -24.92 -12.76 -4.83
CA ASP A 150 -23.51 -13.12 -4.84
C ASP A 150 -22.65 -12.09 -4.12
N VAL A 151 -21.55 -12.58 -3.57
CA VAL A 151 -20.51 -11.77 -2.94
C VAL A 151 -19.17 -12.22 -3.48
N ARG A 152 -18.43 -11.30 -4.11
CA ARG A 152 -17.16 -11.57 -4.80
C ARG A 152 -16.12 -10.54 -4.42
N ALA A 153 -14.88 -10.97 -4.24
CA ALA A 153 -13.75 -10.07 -4.03
C ALA A 153 -12.76 -10.20 -5.18
N ARG A 154 -12.22 -9.07 -5.64
CA ARG A 154 -11.18 -9.02 -6.69
C ARG A 154 -9.99 -8.21 -6.20
N VAL A 155 -8.83 -8.86 -6.14
CA VAL A 155 -7.54 -8.22 -5.86
C VAL A 155 -7.05 -7.49 -7.11
N THR A 156 -6.49 -6.30 -6.93
CA THR A 156 -5.84 -5.51 -7.97
C THR A 156 -4.42 -5.19 -7.54
N VAL A 157 -3.44 -5.60 -8.34
CA VAL A 157 -2.02 -5.25 -8.14
C VAL A 157 -1.77 -3.82 -8.62
N LEU A 158 -1.10 -3.03 -7.79
CA LEU A 158 -0.86 -1.61 -8.00
C LEU A 158 0.43 -1.34 -8.80
N ASP A 159 1.41 -2.25 -8.71
CA ASP A 159 2.76 -2.12 -9.30
C ASP A 159 2.85 -2.37 -10.81
N THR A 160 1.76 -2.28 -11.56
CA THR A 160 1.79 -2.55 -13.01
C THR A 160 2.50 -1.43 -13.78
N ARG A 161 3.24 -1.78 -14.84
CA ARG A 161 3.96 -0.84 -15.73
C ARG A 161 3.07 0.30 -16.28
N ALA A 162 1.75 0.08 -16.37
CA ALA A 162 0.76 1.09 -16.78
C ALA A 162 0.51 2.18 -15.73
N ALA A 163 0.76 1.91 -14.45
CA ALA A 163 0.71 2.91 -13.38
C ALA A 163 2.00 3.75 -13.35
N VAL A 164 3.16 3.09 -13.45
CA VAL A 164 4.49 3.74 -13.40
C VAL A 164 4.72 4.71 -14.57
N ARG A 165 4.29 4.38 -15.79
CA ARG A 165 4.46 5.26 -16.97
C ARG A 165 3.60 6.54 -16.94
N ARG A 166 2.50 6.56 -16.18
CA ARG A 166 1.62 7.74 -16.06
C ARG A 166 2.08 8.72 -14.98
N GLU A 167 3.01 8.31 -14.11
CA GLU A 167 3.51 9.12 -12.98
C GLU A 167 4.89 9.75 -13.23
N MET A 168 5.65 9.32 -14.24
CA MET A 168 6.90 10.02 -14.60
C MET A 168 6.57 11.28 -15.42
N PRO A 169 6.97 12.49 -14.97
CA PRO A 169 6.98 13.64 -15.85
C PRO A 169 7.88 13.34 -17.05
N ALA A 170 7.50 13.83 -18.24
CA ALA A 170 8.31 13.70 -19.44
C ALA A 170 9.74 14.15 -19.14
N ALA A 171 10.72 13.30 -19.44
CA ALA A 171 12.12 13.67 -19.33
C ALA A 171 12.33 14.95 -20.15
N PRO A 172 13.03 15.98 -19.62
CA PRO A 172 13.36 17.14 -20.42
C PRO A 172 14.13 16.69 -21.66
N ALA A 173 13.76 17.23 -22.81
CA ALA A 173 14.42 16.93 -24.08
C ALA A 173 15.95 17.04 -23.91
N PRO A 174 16.73 16.12 -24.50
CA PRO A 174 18.18 16.20 -24.42
C PRO A 174 18.61 17.57 -24.93
N ARG A 175 19.31 18.32 -24.08
CA ARG A 175 19.98 19.55 -24.50
C ARG A 175 20.95 19.14 -25.60
N THR A 176 20.68 19.59 -26.82
CA THR A 176 21.62 19.45 -27.93
C THR A 176 22.91 20.12 -27.52
N ALA A 177 23.95 19.32 -27.27
CA ALA A 177 25.30 19.82 -27.11
C ALA A 177 25.67 20.50 -28.44
N GLY A 178 25.81 21.83 -28.41
CA GLY A 178 26.36 22.59 -29.52
C GLY A 178 27.78 22.11 -29.84
N PRO A 179 28.23 22.19 -31.09
CA PRO A 179 29.51 21.65 -31.51
C PRO A 179 30.66 22.39 -30.80
N ASP A 180 31.45 21.60 -30.08
CA ASP A 180 32.67 21.99 -29.40
C ASP A 180 33.68 22.55 -30.42
N ARG A 181 33.84 23.87 -30.43
CA ARG A 181 34.86 24.53 -31.26
C ARG A 181 36.19 24.48 -30.52
N GLY A 182 37.01 23.50 -30.90
CA GLY A 182 38.34 23.29 -30.36
C GLY A 182 39.28 24.49 -30.50
N CYS A 183 39.95 24.83 -29.40
CA CYS A 183 41.15 25.64 -29.41
C CYS A 183 42.38 24.73 -29.53
N ARG A 184 43.06 24.84 -30.68
CA ARG A 184 44.35 24.21 -30.99
C ARG A 184 45.44 24.75 -30.07
N GLY A 185 46.33 23.87 -29.64
CA GLY A 185 47.37 24.14 -28.66
C GLY A 185 48.58 24.92 -29.16
N ARG A 186 49.50 25.16 -28.22
CA ARG A 186 50.93 25.38 -28.48
C ARG A 186 51.75 24.66 -27.41
N ARG A 187 52.80 23.99 -27.89
CA ARG A 187 53.76 23.18 -27.14
C ARG A 187 54.78 24.08 -26.39
N THR A 188 55.19 23.55 -25.24
CA THR A 188 56.44 23.67 -24.43
C THR A 188 57.73 24.09 -25.19
N PRO A 189 58.87 24.50 -24.54
CA PRO A 189 59.43 23.83 -23.35
C PRO A 189 60.39 24.57 -22.35
N SER A 190 60.57 23.88 -21.21
CA SER A 190 61.77 23.70 -20.36
C SER A 190 62.61 24.88 -19.86
N ARG A 191 62.91 24.86 -18.54
CA ARG A 191 64.30 24.80 -18.03
C ARG A 191 64.36 24.41 -16.54
N ARG A 192 65.51 23.81 -16.19
CA ARG A 192 65.89 23.08 -14.96
C ARG A 192 66.41 23.99 -13.82
N ALA A 193 66.57 23.32 -12.67
CA ALA A 193 67.61 23.45 -11.62
C ALA A 193 67.33 24.44 -10.47
N SER A 194 67.18 23.93 -9.24
CA SER A 194 68.19 23.86 -8.14
C SER A 194 67.99 25.05 -7.18
N SER A 195 68.15 25.05 -5.85
CA SER A 195 68.72 24.16 -4.83
C SER A 195 68.48 24.79 -3.44
N ARG A 196 68.65 24.01 -2.34
CA ARG A 196 68.98 24.43 -0.95
C ARG A 196 67.92 25.24 -0.18
N ALA A 197 67.86 25.36 1.16
CA ALA A 197 68.25 24.64 2.38
C ALA A 197 68.18 25.70 3.53
N ARG A 198 67.85 25.29 4.78
CA ARG A 198 67.92 26.05 6.06
C ARG A 198 66.81 27.09 6.28
N GLY A 199 66.28 27.40 7.47
CA GLY A 199 66.45 27.00 8.89
C GLY A 199 65.13 27.37 9.62
N GLY A 200 64.78 26.83 10.78
CA GLY A 200 65.42 27.09 12.07
C GLY A 200 64.84 28.34 12.72
N GLY A 201 63.89 28.15 13.64
CA GLY A 201 63.25 29.17 14.49
C GLY A 201 62.33 28.50 15.50
#